data_AF-A0A968AV68-F1
#
_entry.id   AF-A0A968AV68-F1
#
_cell.length_a   1.000
_cell.length_b   1.000
_cell.length_c   1.000
_cell.angle_alpha   90.00
_cell.angle_beta   90.00
_cell.angle_gamma   90.00
#
_symmetry.space_group_name_H-M   'P 1'
#
loop_
_entity.id
_entity.type
_entity.pdbx_description
1 polymer ?
#
loop_
_entity_poly.entity_id
_entity_poly.type
_entity_poly.pdbx_seq_one_letter_code
_entity_poly.pdbx_strand_id
1 'polypeptide(L)'
;MNTYYDVGLAAENMMLVALEEGIGSCPVTSFIPNMLKQVLNIPDKYEIAMVLALGFPDESPVLEVATDSIKRWFDDEGALHVPKRELKDITHRNRFP
;
A
#
# COMPACT_ATOMS: atom_id res chain seq x y z
N MET A 1 6.50 -20.08 8.41
CA MET A 1 5.36 -19.27 7.99
C MET A 1 5.84 -17.83 7.93
N ASN A 2 5.67 -17.14 6.82
CA ASN A 2 6.18 -15.77 6.69
C ASN A 2 5.08 -14.80 7.12
N THR A 3 5.15 -14.36 8.37
CA THR A 3 4.18 -13.46 9.01
C THR A 3 3.93 -12.18 8.22
N TYR A 4 4.90 -11.70 7.42
CA TYR A 4 4.70 -10.50 6.60
C TYR A 4 3.66 -10.70 5.48
N TYR A 5 3.51 -11.91 4.94
CA TYR A 5 2.43 -12.19 3.97
C TYR A 5 1.06 -12.14 4.65
N ASP A 6 0.93 -12.72 5.85
CA ASP A 6 -0.32 -12.70 6.61
C ASP A 6 -0.72 -11.27 6.98
N VAL A 7 0.26 -10.44 7.39
CA VAL A 7 0.04 -9.01 7.65
C VAL A 7 -0.41 -8.30 6.37
N GLY A 8 0.20 -8.57 5.22
CA GLY A 8 -0.19 -7.98 3.95
C GLY A 8 -1.62 -8.35 3.55
N LEU A 9 -2.01 -9.62 3.70
CA LEU A 9 -3.37 -10.09 3.43
C LEU A 9 -4.40 -9.46 4.38
N ALA A 10 -4.07 -9.36 5.67
CA ALA A 10 -4.92 -8.69 6.65
C ALA A 10 -5.09 -7.20 6.33
N ALA A 11 -4.00 -6.51 5.97
CA ALA A 11 -4.04 -5.11 5.59
C ALA A 11 -4.89 -4.89 4.34
N GLU A 12 -4.72 -5.69 3.28
CA GLU A 12 -5.54 -5.59 2.05
C GLU A 12 -7.03 -5.75 2.35
N ASN A 13 -7.42 -6.73 3.18
CA ASN A 13 -8.81 -6.88 3.59
C ASN A 13 -9.34 -5.64 4.31
N MET A 14 -8.57 -5.05 5.23
CA MET A 14 -8.95 -3.81 5.91
C MET A 14 -9.07 -2.64 4.92
N MET A 15 -8.18 -2.54 3.94
CA MET A 15 -8.20 -1.49 2.91
C MET A 15 -9.42 -1.60 2.00
N LEU A 16 -9.80 -2.81 1.60
CA LEU A 16 -10.99 -3.06 0.77
C LEU A 16 -12.29 -2.71 1.51
N VAL A 17 -12.41 -3.10 2.79
CA VAL A 17 -13.57 -2.72 3.61
C VAL A 17 -13.59 -1.21 3.87
N ALA A 18 -12.45 -0.60 4.16
CA ALA A 18 -12.36 0.86 4.31
C ALA A 18 -12.86 1.57 3.04
N LEU A 19 -12.44 1.10 1.85
CA LEU A 19 -12.88 1.66 0.58
C LEU A 19 -14.41 1.54 0.39
N GLU A 20 -15.00 0.40 0.74
CA GLU A 20 -16.46 0.18 0.70
C GLU A 20 -17.21 1.18 1.61
N GLU A 21 -16.63 1.50 2.77
CA GLU A 21 -17.14 2.49 3.73
C GLU A 21 -16.81 3.95 3.36
N GLY A 22 -16.22 4.19 2.17
CA GLY A 22 -15.84 5.54 1.72
C GLY A 22 -14.59 6.11 2.41
N ILE A 23 -13.76 5.26 3.01
CA ILE A 23 -12.53 5.61 3.74
C ILE A 23 -11.33 5.23 2.88
N GLY A 24 -10.43 6.19 2.64
CA GLY A 24 -9.14 5.98 2.01
C GLY A 24 -8.15 5.33 2.97
N SER A 25 -7.18 4.61 2.40
CA SER A 25 -6.16 3.91 3.18
C SER A 25 -4.77 4.01 2.57
N CYS A 26 -3.73 4.02 3.41
CA CYS A 26 -2.34 4.04 2.97
C CYS A 26 -1.49 3.10 3.86
N PRO A 27 -0.99 1.98 3.32
CA PRO A 27 -0.08 1.09 4.04
C PRO A 27 1.33 1.69 4.05
N VAL A 28 1.84 1.99 5.24
CA VAL A 28 3.13 2.62 5.48
C VAL A 28 4.11 1.61 6.09
N THR A 29 5.18 1.34 5.37
CA THR A 29 6.32 0.52 5.83
C THR A 29 7.56 1.35 6.14
N SER A 30 7.56 2.63 5.76
CA SER A 30 8.64 3.57 6.02
C SER A 30 8.32 4.41 7.27
N PHE A 31 8.62 3.85 8.45
CA PHE A 31 8.47 4.53 9.75
C PHE A 31 9.63 4.16 10.69
N ILE A 32 9.72 4.80 11.86
CA ILE A 32 10.74 4.52 12.88
C ILE A 32 10.13 3.61 13.96
N PRO A 33 10.38 2.29 13.96
CA PRO A 33 9.64 1.35 14.82
C PRO A 33 9.85 1.61 16.31
N ASN A 34 11.08 1.92 16.74
CA ASN A 34 11.39 2.16 18.15
C ASN A 34 10.65 3.39 18.71
N MET A 35 10.57 4.46 17.92
CA MET A 35 9.80 5.65 18.31
C MET A 35 8.31 5.33 18.41
N LEU A 36 7.76 4.58 17.45
CA LEU A 36 6.35 4.22 17.45
C LEU A 36 6.01 3.28 18.62
N LYS A 37 6.87 2.30 18.93
CA LYS A 37 6.71 1.45 20.11
C LYS A 37 6.67 2.26 21.40
N GLN A 38 7.57 3.24 21.54
CA GLN A 38 7.62 4.13 22.71
C GLN A 38 6.34 4.97 22.83
N VAL A 39 5.91 5.62 21.74
CA VAL A 39 4.73 6.50 21.74
C VAL A 39 3.45 5.72 22.05
N LEU A 40 3.32 4.49 21.52
CA LEU A 40 2.13 3.66 21.69
C LEU A 40 2.23 2.67 22.86
N ASN A 41 3.32 2.70 23.64
CA ASN A 41 3.61 1.74 24.71
C ASN A 41 3.51 0.28 24.27
N ILE A 42 4.02 -0.05 23.08
CA ILE A 42 4.03 -1.42 22.54
C ILE A 42 5.18 -2.21 23.18
N PRO A 43 4.92 -3.38 23.80
CA PRO A 43 5.98 -4.20 24.39
C PRO A 43 7.03 -4.66 23.38
N ASP A 44 8.29 -4.76 23.81
CA ASP A 44 9.44 -5.12 22.95
C ASP A 44 9.28 -6.46 22.22
N LYS A 45 8.56 -7.40 22.83
CA LYS A 45 8.26 -8.72 22.25
C LYS A 45 7.41 -8.68 20.98
N TYR A 46 6.78 -7.55 20.67
CA TYR A 46 6.00 -7.37 19.44
C TYR A 46 6.78 -6.60 18.39
N GLU A 47 6.60 -6.98 17.13
CA GLU A 47 7.12 -6.26 15.97
C GLU A 47 5.98 -5.49 15.30
N ILE A 48 6.28 -4.27 14.85
CA ILE A 48 5.36 -3.48 14.05
C ILE A 48 5.72 -3.73 12.58
N ALA A 49 4.91 -4.49 11.88
CA ALA A 49 5.16 -4.84 10.48
C ALA A 49 4.70 -3.76 9.49
N MET A 50 3.64 -3.01 9.84
CA MET A 50 3.03 -1.99 8.99
C MET A 50 2.22 -1.02 9.85
N VAL A 51 2.12 0.23 9.41
CA VAL A 51 1.12 1.19 9.88
C VAL A 51 0.10 1.38 8.78
N LEU A 52 -1.19 1.25 9.07
CA LEU A 52 -2.26 1.53 8.12
C LEU A 52 -2.91 2.87 8.45
N ALA A 53 -2.63 3.90 7.67
CA ALA A 53 -3.30 5.19 7.79
C ALA A 53 -4.69 5.11 7.16
N LEU A 54 -5.69 5.68 7.83
CA LEU A 54 -7.09 5.73 7.40
C LEU A 54 -7.62 7.16 7.50
N GLY A 55 -8.45 7.57 6.54
CA GLY A 55 -9.08 8.89 6.54
C GLY A 55 -10.04 9.08 5.38
N PHE A 56 -10.83 10.15 5.43
CA PHE A 56 -11.70 10.50 4.31
C PHE A 56 -10.83 10.98 3.13
N PRO A 57 -11.00 10.42 1.92
CA PRO A 57 -10.23 10.84 0.75
C PRO A 57 -10.47 12.31 0.41
N ASP A 58 -9.39 13.04 0.14
CA ASP A 58 -9.41 14.42 -0.41
C ASP A 58 -8.69 14.49 -1.78
N GLU A 59 -8.32 13.33 -2.33
CA GLU A 59 -7.64 13.18 -3.61
C GLU A 59 -8.36 12.15 -4.48
N SER A 60 -8.22 12.27 -5.80
CA SER A 60 -8.76 11.33 -6.79
C SER A 60 -7.63 10.82 -7.70
N PRO A 61 -6.90 9.75 -7.30
CA PRO A 61 -5.77 9.25 -8.06
C PRO A 61 -6.20 8.64 -9.40
N VAL A 62 -5.39 8.86 -10.43
CA VAL A 62 -5.62 8.37 -11.79
C VAL A 62 -4.85 7.08 -12.02
N LEU A 63 -5.58 6.03 -12.44
CA LEU A 63 -5.00 4.77 -12.88
C LEU A 63 -4.59 4.88 -14.35
N GLU A 64 -3.33 4.54 -14.65
CA GLU A 64 -2.82 4.49 -16.02
C GLU A 64 -1.97 3.24 -16.26
N VAL A 65 -1.81 2.85 -17.52
CA VAL A 65 -0.90 1.76 -17.91
C VAL A 65 0.50 2.32 -18.04
N ALA A 66 1.45 1.68 -17.34
CA ALA A 66 2.85 2.05 -17.41
C ALA A 66 3.41 1.80 -18.81
N THR A 67 4.04 2.82 -19.41
CA THR A 67 4.81 2.70 -20.65
C THR A 67 6.28 2.41 -20.31
N ASP A 68 6.97 3.43 -19.78
CA ASP A 68 8.42 3.39 -19.53
C ASP A 68 8.76 3.31 -18.04
N SER A 69 7.84 3.73 -17.15
CA SER A 69 8.07 3.85 -15.71
C SER A 69 6.83 3.49 -14.90
N ILE A 70 7.05 2.91 -13.72
CA ILE A 70 6.02 2.62 -12.71
C ILE A 70 6.03 3.63 -11.54
N LYS A 71 6.89 4.65 -11.62
CA LYS A 71 6.97 5.69 -10.58
C LYS A 71 5.70 6.54 -10.62
N ARG A 72 5.10 6.75 -9.46
CA ARG A 72 3.97 7.66 -9.29
C ARG A 72 4.44 9.10 -9.47
N TRP A 73 3.58 9.96 -9.98
CA TRP A 73 3.88 11.37 -10.27
C TRP A 73 2.60 12.22 -10.13
N PHE A 74 2.77 13.54 -10.00
CA PHE A 74 1.65 14.50 -9.93
C PHE A 74 1.62 15.31 -11.22
N ASP A 75 0.43 15.54 -11.77
CA ASP A 75 0.24 16.45 -12.90
C ASP A 75 0.20 17.93 -12.47
N ASP A 76 0.04 18.83 -13.44
CA ASP A 76 0.03 20.27 -13.21
C ASP A 76 -1.23 20.71 -12.42
N GLU A 77 -2.29 19.90 -12.46
CA GLU A 77 -3.54 20.05 -11.72
C GLU A 77 -3.48 19.45 -10.29
N GLY A 78 -2.40 18.75 -9.95
CA GLY A 78 -2.17 18.13 -8.64
C GLY A 78 -2.79 16.74 -8.47
N ALA A 79 -3.29 16.10 -9.52
CA ALA A 79 -3.77 14.72 -9.47
C ALA A 79 -2.62 13.72 -9.41
N LEU A 80 -2.74 12.70 -8.56
CA LEU A 80 -1.76 11.64 -8.43
C LEU A 80 -1.95 10.58 -9.52
N HIS A 81 -0.99 10.47 -10.43
CA HIS A 81 -0.93 9.42 -11.43
C HIS A 81 -0.20 8.18 -10.89
N VAL A 82 -0.84 7.00 -11.05
CA VAL A 82 -0.33 5.72 -10.57
C VAL A 82 -0.20 4.72 -11.73
N PRO A 83 0.94 4.73 -12.46
CA PRO A 83 1.17 3.77 -13.53
C PRO A 83 1.24 2.32 -13.02
N LYS A 84 0.48 1.42 -13.64
CA LYS A 84 0.48 -0.02 -13.36
C LYS A 84 0.94 -0.81 -14.58
N ARG A 85 1.66 -1.90 -14.34
CA ARG A 85 2.03 -2.87 -15.39
C ARG A 85 0.79 -3.55 -15.96
N GLU A 86 0.82 -3.91 -17.24
CA GLU A 86 -0.24 -4.73 -17.80
C GLU A 86 -0.17 -6.17 -17.27
N LEU A 87 -1.31 -6.86 -17.26
CA LEU A 87 -1.39 -8.23 -16.77
C LEU A 87 -0.46 -9.19 -17.53
N LYS A 88 -0.32 -9.00 -18.85
CA LYS A 88 0.55 -9.81 -19.71
C LYS A 88 2.03 -9.73 -19.32
N ASP A 89 2.44 -8.64 -18.67
CA ASP A 89 3.84 -8.39 -18.29
C ASP A 89 4.20 -9.01 -16.94
N ILE A 90 3.19 -9.40 -16.15
CA ILE A 90 3.37 -9.97 -14.80
C ILE A 90 2.87 -11.41 -14.69
N THR A 91 2.38 -11.99 -15.79
CA THR A 91 1.86 -13.36 -15.82
C THR A 91 2.76 -14.27 -16.66
N HIS A 92 3.05 -15.45 -16.11
CA HIS A 92 3.84 -16.47 -16.77
C HIS A 92 3.14 -17.82 -16.66
N ARG A 93 3.21 -18.62 -17.71
CA ARG A 93 2.61 -19.97 -17.73
C ARG A 93 3.71 -21.01 -17.86
N ASN A 94 3.77 -21.92 -16.89
CA ASN A 94 4.73 -23.03 -16.76
C ASN A 94 6.20 -22.65 -16.56
N ARG A 95 6.66 -21.49 -17.06
CA ARG A 95 8.06 -21.05 -16.93
C ARG A 95 8.15 -19.52 -16.89
N PHE A 96 9.14 -19.01 -16.16
CA PHE A 96 9.57 -17.62 -16.27
C PHE A 96 10.38 -17.46 -17.58
N PRO A 97 10.16 -16.38 -18.37
CA PRO A 97 10.89 -16.14 -19.61
C PRO A 97 12.39 -15.88 -19.38
#